data_AF-A0A0Q6KN17-F1
#
_entry.id   AF-A0A0Q6KN17-F1
#
_cell.length_a   1.000
_cell.length_b   1.000
_cell.length_c   1.000
_cell.angle_alpha   90.00
_cell.angle_beta   90.00
_cell.angle_gamma   90.00
#
_symmetry.space_group_name_H-M   'P 1'
#
loop_
_entity.id
_entity.type
_entity.pdbx_description
1 polymer ?
#
loop_
_entity_poly.entity_id
_entity_poly.type
_entity_poly.pdbx_seq_one_letter_code
_entity_poly.pdbx_strand_id
1 'polypeptide(L)'
;MASNLTQTLLDPILAADPAGPRITFYDDATGERVEVSAVTLANWAAKTANLLRDEFAFEVGGKVSVLLPAHWQTAAVLLGTWWAGGEVVLGADDSADLAMVAADRLAEAPDVDEVLAFSLDAFGKAVPDLPIGMTDYATSVRVHGDQFRISDGGAAALDGRSVDEVLTAARAAADTHSWTAADRVLSTASWNTPDEIIEGLVSVLVAGASLVQVTNADEEKSERRTETEKVTATLT
;
A
#
# COMPACT_ATOMS: atom_id res chain seq x y z
N MET A 1 5.04 -21.04 12.08
CA MET A 1 4.25 -20.53 10.96
C MET A 1 5.04 -19.38 10.38
N ALA A 2 5.34 -19.43 9.08
CA ALA A 2 5.93 -18.27 8.41
C ALA A 2 4.95 -17.11 8.56
N SER A 3 5.34 -16.05 9.25
CA SER A 3 4.47 -14.89 9.47
C SER A 3 4.27 -14.16 8.15
N ASN A 4 3.02 -13.97 7.75
CA ASN A 4 2.68 -13.10 6.64
C ASN A 4 2.94 -11.63 7.04
N LEU A 5 3.60 -10.84 6.18
CA LEU A 5 3.95 -9.45 6.47
C LEU A 5 2.71 -8.61 6.82
N THR A 6 1.63 -8.72 6.04
CA THR A 6 0.39 -7.97 6.25
C THR A 6 -0.27 -8.28 7.58
N GLN A 7 -0.36 -9.55 7.95
CA GLN A 7 -0.93 -9.94 9.24
C GLN A 7 -0.07 -9.43 10.41
N THR A 8 1.26 -9.52 10.27
CA THR A 8 2.19 -9.03 11.29
C THR A 8 2.04 -7.53 11.53
N LEU A 9 1.76 -6.76 10.47
CA LEU A 9 1.53 -5.32 10.55
C LEU A 9 0.13 -4.98 11.07
N LEU A 10 -0.91 -5.61 10.54
CA LEU A 10 -2.30 -5.20 10.77
C LEU A 10 -2.95 -5.84 12.00
N ASP A 11 -2.63 -7.07 12.37
CA ASP A 11 -3.30 -7.76 13.49
C ASP A 11 -3.17 -6.98 14.81
N PRO A 12 -1.99 -6.45 15.21
CA PRO A 12 -1.87 -5.64 16.42
C PRO A 12 -2.66 -4.33 16.34
N ILE A 13 -2.69 -3.68 15.18
CA ILE A 13 -3.42 -2.43 14.95
C ILE A 13 -4.92 -2.67 15.07
N LEU A 14 -5.43 -3.71 14.40
CA LEU A 14 -6.85 -4.07 14.42
C LEU A 14 -7.32 -4.50 15.80
N ALA A 15 -6.46 -5.16 16.58
CA ALA A 15 -6.77 -5.53 17.96
C ALA A 15 -6.85 -4.30 18.89
N ALA A 16 -6.06 -3.25 18.63
CA ALA A 16 -5.99 -2.06 19.45
C ALA A 16 -7.03 -0.99 19.09
N ASP A 17 -7.10 -0.61 17.81
CA ASP A 17 -8.00 0.44 17.31
C ASP A 17 -8.40 0.18 15.84
N PRO A 18 -9.42 -0.66 15.60
CA PRO A 18 -9.85 -1.01 14.24
C PRO A 18 -10.54 0.15 13.52
N ALA A 19 -11.15 1.10 14.25
CA ALA A 19 -11.91 2.20 13.67
C ALA A 19 -11.09 3.49 13.49
N GLY A 20 -9.93 3.59 14.16
CA GLY A 20 -9.05 4.74 14.09
C GLY A 20 -8.47 4.99 12.70
N PRO A 21 -8.16 6.27 12.37
CA PRO A 21 -7.58 6.65 11.09
C PRO A 21 -6.18 6.06 10.95
N ARG A 22 -5.99 5.17 9.97
CA ARG A 22 -4.73 4.48 9.74
C ARG A 22 -3.87 5.16 8.70
N ILE A 23 -4.51 5.59 7.61
CA ILE A 23 -3.90 6.41 6.57
C ILE A 23 -4.83 7.58 6.29
N THR A 24 -4.30 8.80 6.27
CA THR A 24 -4.97 9.99 5.75
C THR A 24 -4.16 10.50 4.57
N PHE A 25 -4.71 10.38 3.38
CA PHE A 25 -4.07 10.79 2.14
C PHE A 25 -4.55 12.17 1.72
N TYR A 26 -3.61 12.98 1.23
CA TYR A 26 -3.85 14.27 0.61
C TYR A 26 -3.16 14.37 -0.74
N ASP A 27 -3.83 14.99 -1.69
CA ASP A 27 -3.22 15.58 -2.88
C ASP A 27 -3.55 17.07 -2.92
N ASP A 28 -2.53 17.90 -2.69
CA ASP A 28 -2.73 19.35 -2.61
C ASP A 28 -2.98 20.02 -3.97
N ALA A 29 -2.62 19.35 -5.07
CA ALA A 29 -2.88 19.85 -6.42
C ALA A 29 -4.36 19.72 -6.80
N THR A 30 -5.02 18.64 -6.36
CA THR A 30 -6.45 18.36 -6.64
C THR A 30 -7.36 18.78 -5.49
N GLY A 31 -6.81 18.93 -4.28
CA GLY A 31 -7.57 19.16 -3.05
C GLY A 31 -8.19 17.88 -2.48
N GLU A 32 -7.77 16.70 -2.96
CA GLU A 32 -8.23 15.42 -2.43
C GLU A 32 -7.82 15.24 -0.96
N ARG A 33 -8.76 14.72 -0.15
CA ARG A 33 -8.49 14.19 1.19
C ARG A 33 -9.27 12.89 1.37
N VAL A 34 -8.56 11.79 1.58
CA VAL A 34 -9.16 10.48 1.89
C VAL A 34 -8.64 9.98 3.22
N GLU A 35 -9.55 9.60 4.11
CA GLU A 35 -9.20 8.98 5.38
C GLU A 35 -9.64 7.52 5.38
N VAL A 36 -8.69 6.64 5.67
CA VAL A 36 -8.85 5.19 5.67
C VAL A 36 -8.59 4.68 7.07
N SER A 37 -9.62 4.09 7.70
CA SER A 37 -9.47 3.43 9.00
C SER A 37 -8.66 2.13 8.90
N ALA A 38 -8.21 1.58 10.02
CA ALA A 38 -7.50 0.29 10.02
C ALA A 38 -8.34 -0.85 9.44
N VAL A 39 -9.63 -0.94 9.80
CA VAL A 39 -10.55 -1.95 9.24
C VAL A 39 -10.79 -1.72 7.75
N THR A 40 -10.94 -0.47 7.30
CA THR A 40 -11.10 -0.17 5.87
C THR A 40 -9.85 -0.60 5.10
N LEU A 41 -8.66 -0.28 5.60
CA LEU A 41 -7.39 -0.67 4.97
C LEU A 41 -7.27 -2.20 4.87
N ALA A 42 -7.56 -2.92 5.94
CA ALA A 42 -7.54 -4.38 5.98
C ALA A 42 -8.54 -5.00 4.98
N ASN A 43 -9.75 -4.44 4.87
CA ASN A 43 -10.75 -4.90 3.92
C ASN A 43 -10.29 -4.73 2.47
N TRP A 44 -9.68 -3.60 2.12
CA TRP A 44 -9.14 -3.38 0.77
C TRP A 44 -7.94 -4.29 0.47
N ALA A 45 -7.07 -4.53 1.46
CA ALA A 45 -5.98 -5.49 1.33
C ALA A 45 -6.51 -6.92 1.11
N ALA A 46 -7.51 -7.35 1.88
CA ALA A 46 -8.14 -8.67 1.71
C ALA A 46 -8.85 -8.81 0.36
N LYS A 47 -9.57 -7.78 -0.10
CA LYS A 47 -10.17 -7.76 -1.44
C LYS A 47 -9.13 -7.86 -2.55
N THR A 48 -8.00 -7.18 -2.39
CA THR A 48 -6.89 -7.28 -3.35
C THR A 48 -6.30 -8.68 -3.35
N ALA A 49 -6.10 -9.28 -2.17
CA ALA A 49 -5.58 -10.64 -2.07
C ALA A 49 -6.53 -11.68 -2.71
N ASN A 50 -7.84 -11.54 -2.49
CA ASN A 50 -8.86 -12.35 -3.17
C ASN A 50 -8.86 -12.10 -4.69
N LEU A 51 -8.79 -10.84 -5.15
CA LEU A 51 -8.68 -10.50 -6.56
C LEU A 51 -7.49 -11.20 -7.24
N LEU A 52 -6.30 -11.11 -6.64
CA LEU A 52 -5.10 -11.78 -7.13
C LEU A 52 -5.29 -13.30 -7.24
N ARG A 53 -5.88 -13.92 -6.22
CA ARG A 53 -6.09 -15.38 -6.18
C ARG A 53 -7.17 -15.87 -7.11
N ASP A 54 -8.33 -15.23 -7.09
CA ASP A 54 -9.55 -15.74 -7.70
C ASP A 54 -9.66 -15.36 -9.17
N GLU A 55 -9.19 -14.16 -9.54
CA GLU A 55 -9.28 -13.63 -10.90
C GLU A 55 -8.03 -13.95 -11.73
N PHE A 56 -6.84 -13.80 -11.13
CA PHE A 56 -5.56 -13.96 -11.82
C PHE A 56 -4.83 -15.27 -11.49
N ALA A 57 -5.45 -16.16 -10.71
CA ALA A 57 -4.85 -17.42 -10.28
C ALA A 57 -3.44 -17.26 -9.66
N PHE A 58 -3.16 -16.10 -9.04
CA PHE A 58 -1.85 -15.75 -8.53
C PHE A 58 -1.38 -16.77 -7.48
N GLU A 59 -0.12 -17.22 -7.56
CA GLU A 59 0.44 -18.25 -6.69
C GLU A 59 1.27 -17.69 -5.53
N VAL A 60 1.50 -18.49 -4.48
CA VAL A 60 2.40 -18.07 -3.38
C VAL A 60 3.82 -17.95 -3.96
N GLY A 61 4.51 -16.85 -3.66
CA GLY A 61 5.83 -16.56 -4.20
C GLY A 61 5.82 -15.95 -5.60
N GLY A 62 4.64 -15.69 -6.18
CA GLY A 62 4.53 -14.89 -7.38
C GLY A 62 5.00 -13.45 -7.17
N LYS A 63 5.34 -12.77 -8.25
CA LYS A 63 5.89 -11.42 -8.27
C LYS A 63 4.89 -10.43 -8.89
N VAL A 64 4.67 -9.31 -8.21
CA VAL A 64 3.86 -8.19 -8.69
C VAL A 64 4.74 -6.97 -8.93
N SER A 65 4.76 -6.49 -10.17
CA SER A 65 5.37 -5.21 -10.54
C SER A 65 4.45 -4.06 -10.17
N VAL A 66 4.95 -3.09 -9.40
CA VAL A 66 4.15 -1.95 -8.91
C VAL A 66 4.72 -0.64 -9.43
N LEU A 67 3.92 0.04 -10.25
CA LEU A 67 4.18 1.37 -10.80
C LEU A 67 3.12 2.35 -10.28
N LEU A 68 3.02 2.45 -8.95
CA LEU A 68 2.04 3.30 -8.26
C LEU A 68 2.74 4.35 -7.39
N PRO A 69 2.17 5.55 -7.24
CA PRO A 69 2.72 6.60 -6.38
C PRO A 69 2.47 6.31 -4.89
N ALA A 70 3.04 7.13 -4.01
CA ALA A 70 2.71 7.11 -2.58
C ALA A 70 1.25 7.53 -2.34
N HIS A 71 0.38 6.53 -2.21
CA HIS A 71 -1.08 6.70 -2.18
C HIS A 71 -1.73 5.66 -1.26
N TRP A 72 -2.91 5.96 -0.71
CA TRP A 72 -3.61 5.02 0.18
C TRP A 72 -3.99 3.72 -0.54
N GLN A 73 -4.36 3.79 -1.83
CA GLN A 73 -4.61 2.59 -2.65
C GLN A 73 -3.34 1.78 -2.85
N THR A 74 -2.19 2.43 -3.05
CA THR A 74 -0.89 1.75 -3.12
C THR A 74 -0.63 0.97 -1.83
N ALA A 75 -0.81 1.59 -0.66
CA ALA A 75 -0.67 0.89 0.61
C ALA A 75 -1.61 -0.33 0.71
N ALA A 76 -2.86 -0.20 0.27
CA ALA A 76 -3.82 -1.30 0.28
C ALA A 76 -3.38 -2.47 -0.61
N VAL A 77 -2.84 -2.21 -1.81
CA VAL A 77 -2.45 -3.29 -2.73
C VAL A 77 -1.09 -3.90 -2.42
N LEU A 78 -0.17 -3.14 -1.82
CA LEU A 78 1.05 -3.70 -1.24
C LEU A 78 0.69 -4.70 -0.14
N LEU A 79 -0.18 -4.28 0.80
CA LEU A 79 -0.69 -5.16 1.86
C LEU A 79 -1.46 -6.36 1.27
N GLY A 80 -2.26 -6.16 0.22
CA GLY A 80 -2.97 -7.26 -0.44
C GLY A 80 -2.04 -8.27 -1.11
N THR A 81 -1.01 -7.80 -1.81
CA THR A 81 0.01 -8.63 -2.46
C THR A 81 0.77 -9.46 -1.44
N TRP A 82 1.27 -8.82 -0.38
CA TRP A 82 1.93 -9.53 0.71
C TRP A 82 0.99 -10.49 1.42
N TRP A 83 -0.29 -10.14 1.61
CA TRP A 83 -1.27 -11.04 2.21
C TRP A 83 -1.52 -12.25 1.33
N ALA A 84 -1.55 -12.09 0.00
CA ALA A 84 -1.59 -13.20 -0.95
C ALA A 84 -0.29 -14.02 -1.00
N GLY A 85 0.76 -13.62 -0.26
CA GLY A 85 2.05 -14.32 -0.23
C GLY A 85 2.94 -14.01 -1.43
N GLY A 86 2.68 -12.89 -2.11
CA GLY A 86 3.48 -12.42 -3.24
C GLY A 86 4.63 -11.51 -2.83
N GLU A 87 5.59 -11.41 -3.74
CA GLU A 87 6.68 -10.44 -3.73
C GLU A 87 6.27 -9.18 -4.49
N VAL A 88 6.56 -8.01 -3.92
CA VAL A 88 6.45 -6.73 -4.63
C VAL A 88 7.80 -6.35 -5.22
N VAL A 89 7.83 -5.99 -6.49
CA VAL A 89 8.96 -5.28 -7.13
C VAL A 89 8.49 -3.92 -7.62
N LEU A 90 9.36 -2.91 -7.56
CA LEU A 90 9.02 -1.54 -7.92
C LEU A 90 9.53 -1.19 -9.31
N GLY A 91 8.69 -0.52 -10.10
CA GLY A 91 8.99 -0.23 -11.50
C GLY A 91 8.63 -1.40 -12.43
N ALA A 92 8.78 -1.18 -13.73
CA ALA A 92 8.49 -2.17 -14.76
C ALA A 92 9.46 -3.36 -14.65
N ASP A 93 8.90 -4.56 -14.56
CA ASP A 93 9.64 -5.83 -14.55
C ASP A 93 8.88 -6.84 -15.42
N ASP A 94 9.42 -7.16 -16.60
CA ASP A 94 8.85 -8.13 -17.53
C ASP A 94 8.92 -9.58 -17.00
N SER A 95 9.61 -9.81 -15.88
CA SER A 95 9.61 -11.11 -15.18
C SER A 95 8.54 -11.23 -14.09
N ALA A 96 7.70 -10.21 -13.89
CA ALA A 96 6.58 -10.28 -12.97
C ALA A 96 5.43 -11.11 -13.55
N ASP A 97 4.65 -11.74 -12.67
CA ASP A 97 3.45 -12.47 -13.06
C ASP A 97 2.29 -11.51 -13.39
N LEU A 98 2.31 -10.32 -12.80
CA LEU A 98 1.27 -9.29 -12.94
C LEU A 98 1.84 -7.90 -12.66
N ALA A 99 1.27 -6.87 -13.28
CA ALA A 99 1.62 -5.47 -13.01
C ALA A 99 0.44 -4.65 -12.47
N MET A 100 0.71 -3.73 -11.55
CA MET A 100 -0.21 -2.72 -11.04
C MET A 100 0.30 -1.34 -11.42
N VAL A 101 -0.44 -0.62 -12.26
CA VAL A 101 0.06 0.56 -12.96
C VAL A 101 -0.92 1.73 -12.83
N ALA A 102 -0.42 2.91 -12.48
CA ALA A 102 -1.22 4.12 -12.45
C ALA A 102 -1.66 4.54 -13.87
N ALA A 103 -2.84 5.15 -14.00
CA ALA A 103 -3.42 5.50 -15.29
C ALA A 103 -2.53 6.42 -16.14
N ASP A 104 -1.76 7.30 -15.51
CA ASP A 104 -0.80 8.20 -16.15
C ASP A 104 0.52 7.53 -16.54
N ARG A 105 0.74 6.28 -16.10
CA ARG A 105 1.94 5.47 -16.36
C ARG A 105 1.67 4.22 -17.19
N LEU A 106 0.48 4.06 -17.79
CA LEU A 106 0.14 2.88 -18.59
C LEU A 106 1.10 2.61 -19.75
N ALA A 107 1.73 3.65 -20.30
CA ALA A 107 2.74 3.51 -21.35
C ALA A 107 4.08 2.90 -20.87
N GLU A 108 4.29 2.84 -19.55
CA GLU A 108 5.45 2.25 -18.89
C GLU A 108 5.16 0.82 -18.37
N ALA A 109 3.96 0.28 -18.62
CA ALA A 109 3.60 -1.06 -18.17
C ALA A 109 4.59 -2.10 -18.74
N PRO A 110 5.05 -3.07 -17.94
CA PRO A 110 5.91 -4.15 -18.44
C PRO A 110 5.14 -5.07 -19.39
N ASP A 111 5.86 -5.86 -20.18
CA ASP A 111 5.30 -6.85 -21.11
C ASP A 111 4.91 -8.12 -20.35
N VAL A 112 3.79 -8.05 -19.61
CA VAL A 112 3.21 -9.14 -18.82
C VAL A 112 1.77 -9.40 -19.24
N ASP A 113 1.28 -10.62 -19.03
CA ASP A 113 -0.06 -11.03 -19.46
C ASP A 113 -1.18 -10.27 -18.74
N GLU A 114 -0.97 -9.90 -17.47
CA GLU A 114 -1.99 -9.28 -16.63
C GLU A 114 -1.54 -7.90 -16.13
N VAL A 115 -2.30 -6.86 -16.49
CA VAL A 115 -2.05 -5.48 -16.05
C VAL A 115 -3.30 -4.91 -15.39
N LEU A 116 -3.18 -4.55 -14.11
CA LEU A 116 -4.20 -3.84 -13.34
C LEU A 116 -3.93 -2.34 -13.39
N ALA A 117 -4.86 -1.60 -13.97
CA ALA A 117 -4.80 -0.16 -14.09
C ALA A 117 -5.52 0.54 -12.92
N PHE A 118 -4.90 1.60 -12.41
CA PHE A 118 -5.38 2.37 -11.27
C PHE A 118 -5.69 3.80 -11.69
N SER A 119 -6.95 4.21 -11.58
CA SER A 119 -7.34 5.61 -11.75
C SER A 119 -6.85 6.49 -10.59
N LEU A 120 -6.62 5.87 -9.42
CA LEU A 120 -6.34 6.52 -8.14
C LEU A 120 -7.41 7.53 -7.68
N ASP A 121 -8.58 7.55 -8.32
CA ASP A 121 -9.68 8.45 -7.96
C ASP A 121 -10.17 8.16 -6.53
N ALA A 122 -10.38 9.22 -5.73
CA ALA A 122 -10.85 9.16 -4.34
C ALA A 122 -12.11 8.30 -4.13
N PHE A 123 -13.02 8.30 -5.12
CA PHE A 123 -14.28 7.56 -5.08
C PHE A 123 -14.19 6.24 -5.87
N GLY A 124 -13.01 5.94 -6.40
CA GLY A 124 -12.68 4.77 -7.21
C GLY A 124 -13.52 4.68 -8.47
N LYS A 125 -13.55 5.77 -9.24
CA LYS A 125 -13.96 5.74 -10.65
C LYS A 125 -13.01 4.85 -11.45
N ALA A 126 -13.51 4.25 -12.52
CA ALA A 126 -12.68 3.48 -13.44
C ALA A 126 -11.72 4.39 -14.23
N VAL A 127 -10.65 3.81 -14.76
CA VAL A 127 -9.75 4.44 -15.73
C VAL A 127 -10.54 4.72 -17.02
N PRO A 128 -10.61 5.98 -17.49
CA PRO A 128 -11.29 6.29 -18.74
C PRO A 128 -10.53 5.71 -19.93
N ASP A 129 -11.30 5.20 -20.92
CA ASP A 129 -10.76 4.68 -22.18
C ASP A 129 -9.65 3.62 -22.00
N LEU A 130 -9.79 2.76 -20.98
CA LEU A 130 -8.79 1.75 -20.63
C LEU A 130 -8.48 0.83 -21.83
N PRO A 131 -7.19 0.62 -22.18
CA PRO A 131 -6.81 -0.29 -23.25
C PRO A 131 -7.34 -1.71 -23.06
N ILE A 132 -7.68 -2.36 -24.18
CA ILE A 132 -8.07 -3.78 -24.19
C ILE A 132 -6.91 -4.62 -23.64
N GLY A 133 -7.23 -5.61 -22.82
CA GLY A 133 -6.24 -6.48 -22.18
C GLY A 133 -5.75 -5.97 -20.81
N MET A 134 -6.18 -4.78 -20.39
CA MET A 134 -5.95 -4.29 -19.03
C MET A 134 -7.21 -4.42 -18.19
N THR A 135 -7.03 -4.69 -16.90
CA THR A 135 -8.11 -4.79 -15.92
C THR A 135 -8.18 -3.52 -15.08
N ASP A 136 -9.37 -2.95 -14.92
CA ASP A 136 -9.56 -1.80 -14.03
C ASP A 136 -9.62 -2.27 -12.57
N TYR A 137 -8.64 -1.86 -11.75
CA TYR A 137 -8.58 -2.29 -10.35
C TYR A 137 -9.81 -1.85 -9.56
N ALA A 138 -10.25 -0.59 -9.70
CA ALA A 138 -11.27 0.00 -8.85
C ALA A 138 -12.65 -0.66 -9.02
N THR A 139 -12.96 -1.18 -10.21
CA THR A 139 -14.19 -1.92 -10.49
C THR A 139 -14.07 -3.41 -10.18
N SER A 140 -12.94 -4.05 -10.50
CA SER A 140 -12.73 -5.48 -10.20
C SER A 140 -12.64 -5.75 -8.70
N VAL A 141 -11.86 -4.98 -7.93
CA VAL A 141 -11.60 -5.30 -6.51
C VAL A 141 -12.85 -5.25 -5.62
N ARG A 142 -13.87 -4.47 -5.99
CA ARG A 142 -15.04 -4.23 -5.12
C ARG A 142 -15.91 -5.46 -4.93
N VAL A 143 -15.96 -6.35 -5.93
CA VAL A 143 -16.82 -7.54 -5.89
C VAL A 143 -16.22 -8.68 -5.07
N HIS A 144 -14.92 -8.61 -4.76
CA HIS A 144 -14.20 -9.62 -4.00
C HIS A 144 -14.50 -9.56 -2.50
N GLY A 145 -14.27 -10.67 -1.78
CA GLY A 145 -14.48 -10.76 -0.34
C GLY A 145 -13.53 -9.88 0.48
N ASP A 146 -13.94 -9.45 1.67
CA ASP A 146 -13.12 -8.64 2.60
C ASP A 146 -12.45 -9.47 3.70
N GLN A 147 -12.45 -10.80 3.55
CA GLN A 147 -11.72 -11.73 4.40
C GLN A 147 -10.75 -12.52 3.55
N PHE A 148 -9.52 -12.68 4.04
CA PHE A 148 -8.49 -13.45 3.38
C PHE A 148 -7.66 -14.24 4.40
N ARG A 149 -7.30 -15.48 4.06
CA ARG A 149 -6.46 -16.34 4.90
C ARG A 149 -5.59 -17.22 4.01
N ILE A 150 -4.31 -17.31 4.36
CA ILE A 150 -3.39 -18.30 3.80
C ILE A 150 -2.64 -18.99 4.93
N SER A 151 -2.16 -20.20 4.64
CA SER A 151 -1.41 -21.00 5.62
C SER A 151 0.08 -20.70 5.60
N ASP A 152 0.64 -20.31 4.45
CA ASP A 152 2.08 -20.11 4.23
C ASP A 152 2.33 -18.89 3.34
N GLY A 153 3.30 -18.05 3.71
CA GLY A 153 3.75 -16.91 2.90
C GLY A 153 4.84 -17.27 1.88
N GLY A 154 5.08 -16.38 0.93
CA GLY A 154 6.20 -16.48 -0.01
C GLY A 154 7.57 -16.25 0.65
N ALA A 155 8.64 -16.63 -0.05
CA ALA A 155 10.01 -16.49 0.46
C ALA A 155 10.50 -15.03 0.49
N ALA A 156 10.09 -14.23 -0.50
CA ALA A 156 10.38 -12.81 -0.62
C ALA A 156 9.09 -11.98 -0.49
N ALA A 157 9.22 -10.77 0.02
CA ALA A 157 8.14 -9.81 0.21
C ALA A 157 8.35 -8.53 -0.60
N LEU A 158 9.58 -8.02 -0.67
CA LEU A 158 9.87 -6.73 -1.31
C LEU A 158 11.27 -6.73 -1.92
N ASP A 159 11.34 -6.74 -3.25
CA ASP A 159 12.58 -6.66 -4.04
C ASP A 159 13.66 -7.65 -3.56
N GLY A 160 13.30 -8.94 -3.54
CA GLY A 160 14.12 -10.04 -3.06
C GLY A 160 14.26 -10.14 -1.54
N ARG A 161 13.86 -9.13 -0.77
CA ARG A 161 13.94 -9.14 0.70
C ARG A 161 12.84 -10.02 1.29
N SER A 162 13.21 -10.89 2.23
CA SER A 162 12.29 -11.70 3.01
C SER A 162 11.42 -10.86 3.95
N VAL A 163 10.33 -11.45 4.45
CA VAL A 163 9.46 -10.81 5.46
C VAL A 163 10.25 -10.38 6.70
N ASP A 164 11.19 -11.21 7.16
CA ASP A 164 11.98 -10.93 8.36
C ASP A 164 12.96 -9.77 8.15
N GLU A 165 13.57 -9.66 6.97
CA GLU A 165 14.45 -8.54 6.62
C GLU A 165 13.67 -7.23 6.56
N VAL A 166 12.49 -7.24 5.91
CA VAL A 166 11.60 -6.07 5.83
C VAL A 166 11.14 -5.63 7.22
N LEU A 167 10.69 -6.57 8.07
CA LEU A 167 10.25 -6.26 9.43
C LEU A 167 11.41 -5.76 10.31
N THR A 168 12.60 -6.33 10.17
CA THR A 168 13.79 -5.90 10.93
C THR A 168 14.16 -4.46 10.58
N ALA A 169 14.23 -4.14 9.28
CA ALA A 169 14.51 -2.79 8.81
C ALA A 169 13.42 -1.79 9.24
N ALA A 170 12.15 -2.16 9.11
CA ALA A 170 11.02 -1.32 9.51
C ALA A 170 11.03 -0.99 11.01
N ARG A 171 11.32 -1.97 11.87
CA ARG A 171 11.42 -1.75 13.32
C ARG A 171 12.60 -0.86 13.68
N ALA A 172 13.75 -1.07 13.05
CA ALA A 172 14.93 -0.22 13.25
C ALA A 172 14.67 1.24 12.83
N ALA A 173 13.93 1.45 11.73
CA ALA A 173 13.52 2.78 11.30
C ALA A 173 12.55 3.42 12.32
N ALA A 174 11.51 2.70 12.74
CA ALA A 174 10.57 3.16 13.76
C ALA A 174 11.28 3.54 15.08
N ASP A 175 12.22 2.71 15.53
CA ASP A 175 13.03 2.96 16.73
C ASP A 175 13.91 4.21 16.58
N THR A 176 14.50 4.41 15.39
CA THR A 176 15.33 5.60 15.08
C THR A 176 14.51 6.88 15.21
N HIS A 177 13.25 6.86 14.77
CA HIS A 177 12.33 7.98 14.95
C HIS A 177 11.63 8.01 16.31
N SER A 178 11.85 6.99 17.16
CA SER A 178 11.16 6.81 18.44
C SER A 178 9.63 6.82 18.31
N TRP A 179 9.11 6.29 17.21
CA TRP A 179 7.67 6.23 16.97
C TRP A 179 6.99 5.16 17.82
N THR A 180 5.75 5.45 18.19
CA THR A 180 4.88 4.60 19.00
C THR A 180 3.48 4.56 18.39
N ALA A 181 2.63 3.67 18.88
CA ALA A 181 1.23 3.59 18.43
C ALA A 181 0.41 4.88 18.65
N ALA A 182 0.91 5.82 19.47
CA ALA A 182 0.27 7.12 19.68
C ALA A 182 0.61 8.15 18.60
N ASP A 183 1.59 7.86 17.73
CA ASP A 183 2.08 8.84 16.78
C ASP A 183 1.21 8.96 15.53
N ARG A 184 1.19 10.17 14.97
CA ARG A 184 0.55 10.52 13.71
C ARG A 184 1.60 11.20 12.83
N VAL A 185 2.16 10.40 11.93
CA VAL A 185 3.33 10.75 11.13
C VAL A 185 2.88 11.42 9.85
N LEU A 186 3.23 12.69 9.63
CA LEU A 186 3.04 13.36 8.34
C LEU A 186 4.23 13.05 7.44
N SER A 187 3.96 12.63 6.20
CA SER A 187 4.99 12.32 5.22
C SER A 187 4.72 12.94 3.85
N THR A 188 5.78 13.47 3.24
CA THR A 188 5.83 13.86 1.82
C THR A 188 6.77 12.97 1.02
N ALA A 189 7.36 11.96 1.64
CA ALA A 189 8.32 11.06 1.00
C ALA A 189 7.66 10.26 -0.14
N SER A 190 8.43 9.98 -1.19
CA SER A 190 8.04 9.04 -2.24
C SER A 190 8.14 7.59 -1.76
N TRP A 191 7.60 6.67 -2.55
CA TRP A 191 7.67 5.21 -2.35
C TRP A 191 8.27 4.53 -3.60
N ASN A 192 9.32 5.12 -4.16
CA ASN A 192 9.93 4.68 -5.42
C ASN A 192 11.00 3.59 -5.23
N THR A 193 11.44 3.38 -3.99
CA THR A 193 12.44 2.35 -3.65
C THR A 193 11.95 1.46 -2.50
N PRO A 194 12.51 0.24 -2.36
CA PRO A 194 12.19 -0.63 -1.24
C PRO A 194 12.45 0.03 0.12
N ASP A 195 13.55 0.78 0.24
CA ASP A 195 13.90 1.48 1.48
C ASP A 195 12.91 2.60 1.80
N GLU A 196 12.46 3.35 0.80
CA GLU A 196 11.41 4.37 0.94
C GLU A 196 10.06 3.78 1.38
N ILE A 197 9.66 2.61 0.86
CA ILE A 197 8.44 1.92 1.34
C ILE A 197 8.61 1.46 2.79
N ILE A 198 9.78 0.92 3.12
CA ILE A 198 10.07 0.45 4.48
C ILE A 198 10.02 1.62 5.47
N GLU A 199 10.68 2.73 5.15
CA GLU A 199 10.77 3.91 5.99
C GLU A 199 9.47 4.72 6.04
N GLY A 200 8.76 4.85 4.92
CA GLY A 200 7.58 5.70 4.80
C GLY A 200 6.24 5.04 5.12
N LEU A 201 6.15 3.71 5.03
CA LEU A 201 4.88 2.98 5.23
C LEU A 201 5.02 1.86 6.25
N VAL A 202 5.99 0.95 6.07
CA VAL A 202 6.07 -0.29 6.87
C VAL A 202 6.51 0.00 8.30
N SER A 203 7.47 0.91 8.51
CA SER A 203 7.92 1.38 9.83
C SER A 203 6.78 2.04 10.62
N VAL A 204 5.93 2.84 9.95
CA VAL A 204 4.77 3.50 10.54
C VAL A 204 3.73 2.46 10.96
N LEU A 205 3.50 1.43 10.14
CA LEU A 205 2.61 0.31 10.45
C LEU A 205 3.15 -0.57 11.59
N VAL A 206 4.43 -0.93 11.57
CA VAL A 206 5.01 -1.82 12.58
C VAL A 206 5.08 -1.16 13.96
N ALA A 207 5.20 0.18 14.02
CA ALA A 207 5.09 0.95 15.26
C ALA A 207 3.65 1.06 15.79
N GLY A 208 2.65 0.74 14.96
CA GLY A 208 1.24 1.00 15.24
C GLY A 208 0.80 2.46 15.04
N ALA A 209 1.72 3.37 14.71
CA ALA A 209 1.50 4.82 14.51
C ALA A 209 0.69 5.11 13.24
N SER A 210 -0.17 6.13 13.16
CA SER A 210 -0.92 6.44 11.92
C SER A 210 -0.13 7.28 10.90
N LEU A 211 -0.46 7.18 9.61
CA LEU A 211 0.20 7.93 8.53
C LEU A 211 -0.71 9.03 7.97
N VAL A 212 -0.15 10.22 7.75
CA VAL A 212 -0.72 11.31 6.94
C VAL A 212 0.18 11.49 5.71
N GLN A 213 -0.16 10.84 4.59
CA GLN A 213 0.62 10.93 3.35
C GLN A 213 0.15 12.11 2.53
N VAL A 214 1.09 12.93 2.06
CA VAL A 214 0.81 14.09 1.22
C VAL A 214 1.58 13.97 -0.09
N THR A 215 0.88 14.12 -1.21
CA THR A 215 1.48 14.35 -2.52
C THR A 215 1.22 15.77 -3.00
N ASN A 216 2.06 16.23 -3.94
CA ASN A 216 2.04 17.58 -4.50
C ASN A 216 2.03 18.69 -3.43
N ALA A 217 2.78 18.48 -2.34
CA ALA A 217 2.67 19.24 -1.11
C ALA A 217 2.77 20.77 -1.33
N ASP A 218 1.80 21.49 -0.77
CA ASP A 218 1.77 22.94 -0.72
C ASP A 218 2.21 23.40 0.68
N GLU A 219 3.37 24.04 0.74
CA GLU A 219 3.97 24.52 2.00
C GLU A 219 3.01 25.45 2.77
N GLU A 220 2.20 26.26 2.08
CA GLU A 220 1.25 27.18 2.71
C GLU A 220 0.11 26.45 3.45
N LYS A 221 -0.11 25.17 3.15
CA LYS A 221 -1.12 24.32 3.81
C LYS A 221 -0.54 23.48 4.95
N SER A 222 0.79 23.43 5.11
CA SER A 222 1.48 22.52 6.03
C SER A 222 1.10 22.74 7.50
N GLU A 223 1.12 23.98 7.99
CA GLU A 223 0.77 24.30 9.38
C GLU A 223 -0.68 23.90 9.70
N ARG A 224 -1.62 24.30 8.84
CA ARG A 224 -3.05 23.99 9.01
C ARG A 224 -3.29 22.48 9.02
N ARG A 225 -2.59 21.72 8.17
CA ARG A 225 -2.69 20.26 8.11
C ARG A 225 -2.14 19.61 9.37
N THR A 226 -0.96 20.04 9.83
CA THR A 226 -0.34 19.60 11.08
C THR A 226 -1.31 19.75 12.25
N GLU A 227 -1.99 20.91 12.36
CA GLU A 227 -3.00 21.15 13.39
C GLU A 227 -4.26 20.29 13.21
N THR A 228 -4.83 20.25 12.01
CA THR A 228 -6.07 19.53 11.70
C THR A 228 -5.92 18.04 11.97
N GLU A 229 -4.81 17.48 11.51
CA GLU A 229 -4.50 16.06 11.61
C GLU A 229 -3.81 15.71 12.92
N LYS A 230 -3.53 16.67 13.81
CA LYS A 230 -2.86 16.44 15.10
C LYS A 230 -1.55 15.67 14.94
N VAL A 231 -0.75 16.08 13.96
CA VAL A 231 0.52 15.46 13.62
C VAL A 231 1.47 15.53 14.81
N THR A 232 2.12 14.42 15.14
CA THR A 232 3.09 14.33 16.25
C THR A 232 4.52 14.16 15.77
N ALA A 233 4.71 13.73 14.53
CA ALA A 233 6.00 13.51 13.91
C ALA A 233 5.94 13.77 12.40
N THR A 234 7.08 14.09 11.79
CA THR A 234 7.20 14.31 10.35
C THR A 234 8.32 13.45 9.76
N LEU A 235 8.08 12.92 8.57
CA LEU A 235 9.07 12.23 7.73
C LEU A 235 9.12 12.96 6.39
N THR A 236 10.27 13.51 6.01
CA THR A 236 10.42 14.32 4.78
C THR A 236 11.45 13.73 3.86
#